data_AF-A0A962GTC4-F1
#
_entry.id   AF-A0A962GTC4-F1
#
_cell.length_a   1.000
_cell.length_b   1.000
_cell.length_c   1.000
_cell.angle_alpha   90.00
_cell.angle_beta   90.00
_cell.angle_gamma   90.00
#
_symmetry.space_group_name_H-M   'P 1'
#
loop_
_entity.id
_entity.type
_entity.pdbx_description
1 polymer ?
#
loop_
_entity_poly.entity_id
_entity_poly.type
_entity_poly.pdbx_seq_one_letter_code
_entity_poly.pdbx_strand_id
1 'polypeptide(L)'
;MNLFKAIYCNQYFELKPKGKENSAKKNGTVLSAIALLLYFFSVFFILLLLFPDLGREIEGVFKDVFGRRTGRLAAKISVGVIMVLCFIIVKFTLDKDSVYNKTITEFESMSGEQQAKISKQGLIFFISSIVLVVGSLMVFLMIRG
;
A
#
# COMPACT_ATOMS: atom_id res chain seq x y z
N MET A 1 -3.64 7.11 -16.89
CA MET A 1 -3.12 7.09 -15.49
C MET A 1 -3.40 5.74 -14.81
N ASN A 2 -2.48 5.21 -13.98
CA ASN A 2 -2.75 4.03 -13.12
C ASN A 2 -3.13 4.46 -11.68
N LEU A 3 -3.63 3.54 -10.86
CA LEU A 3 -4.16 3.85 -9.51
C LEU A 3 -3.09 4.39 -8.55
N PHE A 4 -1.87 3.87 -8.61
CA PHE A 4 -0.79 4.39 -7.77
C PHE A 4 -0.38 5.81 -8.17
N LYS A 5 -0.29 6.12 -9.47
CA LYS A 5 -0.07 7.50 -9.95
C LYS A 5 -1.21 8.44 -9.55
N ALA A 6 -2.45 7.93 -9.48
CA ALA A 6 -3.58 8.71 -8.98
C ALA A 6 -3.41 9.11 -7.50
N ILE A 7 -2.72 8.32 -6.67
CA ILE A 7 -2.35 8.72 -5.30
C ILE A 7 -1.42 9.94 -5.32
N TYR A 8 -0.40 9.96 -6.19
CA TYR A 8 0.49 11.12 -6.33
C TYR A 8 -0.27 12.36 -6.81
N CYS A 9 -1.18 12.19 -7.78
CA CYS A 9 -2.03 13.28 -8.28
C CYS A 9 -2.97 13.80 -7.19
N ASN A 10 -3.53 12.93 -6.36
CA ASN A 10 -4.35 13.32 -5.22
C ASN A 10 -3.54 14.18 -4.23
N GLN A 11 -2.36 13.72 -3.83
CA GLN A 11 -1.51 14.48 -2.90
C GLN A 11 -1.06 15.82 -3.50
N TYR A 12 -0.77 15.85 -4.80
CA TYR A 12 -0.46 17.08 -5.50
C TYR A 12 -1.64 18.06 -5.50
N PHE A 13 -2.83 17.60 -5.91
CA PHE A 13 -4.05 18.38 -5.96
C PHE A 13 -4.45 18.97 -4.60
N GLU A 14 -4.25 18.21 -3.51
CA GLU A 14 -4.59 18.67 -2.15
C GLU A 14 -3.57 19.64 -1.55
N LEU A 15 -2.29 19.56 -1.94
CA LEU A 15 -1.20 20.30 -1.33
C LEU A 15 -0.72 21.49 -2.15
N LYS A 16 -0.88 21.48 -3.47
CA LYS A 16 -0.51 22.60 -4.35
C LYS A 16 -1.22 23.91 -3.95
N PRO A 17 -2.56 23.95 -3.75
CA PRO A 17 -3.24 25.18 -3.33
C PRO A 17 -2.78 25.71 -1.97
N LYS A 18 -2.12 24.86 -1.16
CA LYS A 18 -1.59 25.18 0.18
C LYS A 18 -0.11 25.58 0.14
N GLY A 19 0.50 25.69 -1.05
CA GLY A 19 1.93 25.97 -1.21
C GLY A 19 2.85 24.83 -0.73
N LYS A 20 2.34 23.60 -0.60
CA LYS A 20 3.06 22.42 -0.07
C LYS A 20 3.41 21.39 -1.14
N GLU A 21 3.63 21.85 -2.37
CA GLU A 21 3.91 21.01 -3.54
C GLU A 21 5.11 20.08 -3.33
N ASN A 22 6.18 20.58 -2.71
CA ASN A 22 7.39 19.79 -2.40
C ASN A 22 7.10 18.57 -1.50
N SER A 23 6.04 18.61 -0.69
CA SER A 23 5.63 17.50 0.17
C SER A 23 4.74 16.48 -0.56
N ALA A 24 4.15 16.84 -1.70
CA ALA A 24 3.21 15.97 -2.42
C ALA A 24 3.88 14.69 -2.92
N LYS A 25 5.10 14.79 -3.44
CA LYS A 25 5.87 13.63 -3.89
C LYS A 25 6.17 12.65 -2.75
N LYS A 26 6.67 13.18 -1.63
CA LYS A 26 6.96 12.38 -0.42
C LYS A 26 5.71 11.70 0.12
N ASN A 27 4.61 12.44 0.25
CA ASN A 27 3.35 11.90 0.75
C ASN A 27 2.77 10.85 -0.22
N GLY A 28 2.81 11.12 -1.53
CA GLY A 28 2.36 10.19 -2.56
C GLY A 28 3.15 8.87 -2.51
N THR A 29 4.46 8.94 -2.27
CA THR A 29 5.32 7.77 -2.08
C THR A 29 4.92 6.97 -0.84
N VAL A 30 4.79 7.62 0.31
CA VAL A 30 4.41 6.96 1.56
C VAL A 30 3.04 6.31 1.46
N LEU A 31 2.03 7.03 0.95
CA LEU A 31 0.68 6.50 0.79
C LEU A 31 0.63 5.35 -0.22
N SER A 32 1.39 5.44 -1.32
CA SER A 32 1.50 4.35 -2.30
C SER A 32 2.16 3.11 -1.68
N ALA A 33 3.20 3.28 -0.86
CA ALA A 33 3.84 2.18 -0.16
C ALA A 33 2.91 1.52 0.86
N ILE A 34 2.14 2.33 1.61
CA ILE A 34 1.10 1.83 2.52
C ILE A 34 0.01 1.09 1.73
N ALA A 35 -0.50 1.65 0.62
CA ALA A 35 -1.52 1.00 -0.20
C ALA A 35 -1.03 -0.37 -0.72
N LEU A 36 0.21 -0.44 -1.20
CA LEU A 36 0.83 -1.69 -1.65
C LEU A 36 0.95 -2.71 -0.51
N LEU A 37 1.34 -2.26 0.69
CA LEU A 37 1.43 -3.11 1.88
C LEU A 37 0.04 -3.66 2.28
N LEU A 38 -0.99 -2.82 2.29
CA LEU A 38 -2.36 -3.23 2.60
C LEU A 38 -2.87 -4.26 1.57
N TYR A 39 -2.56 -4.05 0.30
CA TYR A 39 -2.91 -4.99 -0.77
C TYR A 39 -2.19 -6.33 -0.59
N PHE A 40 -0.90 -6.31 -0.27
CA PHE A 40 -0.12 -7.52 0.03
C PHE A 40 -0.76 -8.33 1.17
N PHE A 41 -1.08 -7.68 2.29
CA PHE A 41 -1.74 -8.36 3.42
C PHE A 41 -3.15 -8.86 3.08
N SER A 42 -3.90 -8.12 2.28
CA SER A 42 -5.22 -8.57 1.83
C SER A 42 -5.13 -9.87 1.04
N VAL A 43 -4.22 -9.93 0.06
CA VAL A 43 -3.96 -11.14 -0.72
C VAL A 43 -3.48 -12.26 0.19
N PHE A 44 -2.58 -11.97 1.12
CA PHE A 44 -2.08 -12.95 2.09
C PHE A 44 -3.20 -13.56 2.94
N PHE A 45 -4.10 -12.76 3.50
CA PHE A 45 -5.24 -13.28 4.27
C PHE A 45 -6.21 -14.08 3.40
N ILE A 46 -6.48 -13.64 2.18
CA ILE A 46 -7.32 -14.40 1.23
C ILE A 46 -6.67 -15.76 0.91
N LEU A 47 -5.35 -15.83 0.71
CA LEU A 47 -4.66 -17.10 0.49
C LEU A 47 -4.75 -18.02 1.71
N LEU A 48 -4.62 -17.50 2.93
CA LEU A 48 -4.79 -18.29 4.16
C LEU A 48 -6.22 -18.81 4.38
N LEU A 49 -7.21 -18.11 3.81
CA LEU A 49 -8.60 -18.55 3.78
C LEU A 49 -8.81 -19.68 2.76
N LEU A 50 -8.26 -19.53 1.55
CA LEU A 50 -8.42 -20.50 0.46
C LEU A 50 -7.58 -21.77 0.64
N PHE A 51 -6.42 -21.65 1.30
CA PHE A 51 -5.46 -22.74 1.48
C PHE A 51 -5.16 -22.92 2.97
N PRO A 52 -5.97 -23.69 3.72
CA PRO A 52 -5.86 -23.69 5.15
C PRO A 52 -4.53 -24.19 5.70
N ASP A 53 -3.90 -25.10 4.95
CA ASP A 53 -2.62 -25.74 5.25
C ASP A 53 -1.44 -24.77 5.14
N LEU A 54 -1.54 -23.74 4.29
CA LEU A 54 -0.52 -22.70 4.14
C LEU A 54 -0.21 -22.03 5.48
N GLY A 55 -1.23 -21.84 6.34
CA GLY A 55 -1.03 -21.29 7.67
C GLY A 55 -0.16 -22.17 8.57
N ARG A 56 -0.32 -23.50 8.47
CA ARG A 56 0.47 -24.47 9.26
C ARG A 56 1.92 -24.52 8.77
N GLU A 57 2.13 -24.47 7.46
CA GLU A 57 3.46 -24.44 6.85
C GLU A 57 4.22 -23.17 7.24
N ILE A 58 3.57 -22.00 7.15
CA ILE A 58 4.16 -20.73 7.56
C ILE A 58 4.51 -20.78 9.05
N GLU A 59 3.61 -21.28 9.90
CA GLU A 59 3.90 -21.43 11.33
C GLU A 59 5.14 -22.33 11.58
N GLY A 60 5.29 -23.41 10.80
CA GLY A 60 6.47 -24.27 10.81
C GLY A 60 7.76 -23.51 10.50
N VAL A 61 7.78 -22.78 9.37
CA VAL A 61 8.94 -21.95 8.98
C VAL A 61 9.29 -20.92 10.05
N PHE A 62 8.29 -20.25 10.63
CA PHE A 62 8.52 -19.28 11.70
C PHE A 62 9.10 -19.94 12.97
N LYS A 63 8.62 -21.14 13.32
CA LYS A 63 9.16 -21.92 14.45
C LYS A 63 10.61 -22.35 14.21
N ASP A 64 10.95 -22.72 12.99
CA ASP A 64 12.30 -23.17 12.62
C ASP A 64 13.31 -22.02 12.60
N VAL A 65 12.91 -20.85 12.09
CA VAL A 65 13.80 -19.68 11.97
C VAL A 65 13.95 -18.93 13.28
N PHE A 66 12.86 -18.74 14.04
CA PHE A 66 12.86 -17.86 15.21
C PHE A 66 12.74 -18.61 16.55
N GLY A 67 12.31 -19.88 16.54
CA GLY A 67 12.04 -20.67 17.74
C GLY A 67 10.65 -20.41 18.35
N ARG A 68 10.20 -21.31 19.24
CA ARG A 68 8.83 -21.27 19.84
C ARG A 68 8.56 -20.07 20.78
N ARG A 69 9.60 -19.40 21.33
CA ARG A 69 9.46 -18.39 22.40
C ARG A 69 9.49 -16.93 21.93
N THR A 70 9.69 -16.65 20.64
CA THR A 70 9.99 -15.30 20.11
C THR A 70 8.96 -14.79 19.12
N GLY A 71 7.79 -15.44 18.99
CA GLY A 71 6.81 -15.17 17.92
C GLY A 71 6.43 -13.69 17.74
N ARG A 72 6.35 -12.91 18.84
CA ARG A 72 6.06 -11.46 18.75
C ARG A 72 7.20 -10.66 18.10
N LEU A 73 8.45 -11.01 18.39
CA LEU A 73 9.62 -10.35 17.78
C LEU A 73 9.75 -10.77 16.30
N ALA A 74 9.57 -12.06 16.02
CA ALA A 74 9.59 -12.61 14.66
C ALA A 74 8.54 -11.93 13.76
N ALA A 75 7.32 -11.75 14.26
CA ALA A 75 6.26 -11.04 13.56
C ALA A 75 6.64 -9.57 13.29
N LYS A 76 7.16 -8.85 14.28
CA LYS A 76 7.61 -7.46 14.10
C LYS A 76 8.69 -7.31 13.05
N ILE A 77 9.71 -8.19 13.08
CA ILE A 77 10.80 -8.18 12.10
C ILE A 77 10.24 -8.46 10.70
N SER A 78 9.39 -9.48 10.56
CA SER A 78 8.82 -9.88 9.27
C SER A 78 7.97 -8.76 8.66
N VAL A 79 7.08 -8.16 9.45
CA VAL A 79 6.28 -7.00 9.01
C VAL A 79 7.18 -5.82 8.64
N GLY A 80 8.22 -5.54 9.44
CA GLY A 80 9.19 -4.49 9.16
C GLY A 80 9.92 -4.69 7.83
N VAL A 81 10.39 -5.91 7.55
CA VAL A 81 11.04 -6.27 6.29
C VAL A 81 10.09 -6.07 5.11
N ILE A 82 8.85 -6.57 5.20
CA ILE A 82 7.85 -6.41 4.14
C ILE A 82 7.56 -4.93 3.89
N MET A 83 7.41 -4.12 4.94
CA MET A 83 7.19 -2.68 4.82
C MET A 83 8.35 -1.98 4.11
N VAL A 84 9.60 -2.31 4.45
CA VAL A 84 10.79 -1.79 3.78
C VAL A 84 10.81 -2.18 2.32
N LEU A 85 10.49 -3.43 1.99
CA LEU A 85 10.42 -3.91 0.60
C LEU A 85 9.35 -3.16 -0.20
N CYS A 86 8.13 -2.99 0.33
CA CYS A 86 7.08 -2.21 -0.33
C CYS A 86 7.52 -0.77 -0.58
N PHE A 87 8.19 -0.14 0.40
CA PHE A 87 8.70 1.22 0.24
C PHE A 87 9.79 1.31 -0.84
N ILE A 88 10.74 0.37 -0.85
CA ILE A 88 11.79 0.27 -1.87
C ILE A 88 11.15 0.11 -3.26
N ILE A 89 10.18 -0.80 -3.42
CA ILE A 89 9.49 -1.01 -4.70
C ILE A 89 8.88 0.29 -5.19
N VAL A 90 8.10 0.99 -4.37
CA VAL A 90 7.48 2.27 -4.76
C VAL A 90 8.54 3.33 -5.07
N LYS A 91 9.59 3.41 -4.27
CA LYS A 91 10.67 4.39 -4.45
C LYS A 91 11.41 4.21 -5.78
N PHE A 92 11.71 2.97 -6.16
CA PHE A 92 12.44 2.69 -7.41
C PHE A 92 11.55 2.62 -8.66
N THR A 93 10.22 2.62 -8.50
CA THR A 93 9.28 2.55 -9.63
C THR A 93 8.56 3.87 -9.88
N LEU A 94 7.96 4.48 -8.85
CA LEU A 94 7.05 5.61 -8.97
C LEU A 94 7.65 6.94 -8.49
N ASP A 95 8.55 6.90 -7.51
CA ASP A 95 9.18 8.10 -6.92
C ASP A 95 10.33 8.69 -7.76
N LYS A 96 10.68 8.05 -8.89
CA LYS A 96 11.67 8.59 -9.82
C LYS A 96 11.22 9.96 -10.33
N ASP A 97 12.09 10.96 -10.31
CA ASP A 97 11.77 12.33 -10.75
C ASP A 97 11.16 12.36 -12.15
N SER A 98 11.71 11.58 -13.09
CA SER A 98 11.18 11.48 -14.44
C SER A 98 9.76 10.93 -14.50
N VAL A 99 9.42 9.97 -13.64
CA VAL A 99 8.08 9.37 -13.56
C VAL A 99 7.12 10.32 -12.87
N TYR A 100 7.53 10.92 -11.75
CA TYR A 100 6.74 11.87 -10.99
C TYR A 100 6.42 13.12 -11.83
N ASN A 101 7.45 13.79 -12.37
CA ASN A 101 7.27 15.00 -13.17
C ASN A 101 6.40 14.74 -14.39
N LYS A 102 6.64 13.64 -15.13
CA LYS A 102 5.78 13.26 -16.26
C LYS A 102 4.32 13.05 -15.83
N THR A 103 4.10 12.43 -14.67
CA THR A 103 2.77 12.18 -14.13
C THR A 103 2.05 13.47 -13.75
N ILE A 104 2.76 14.41 -13.10
CA ILE A 104 2.19 15.71 -12.73
C ILE A 104 1.94 16.58 -13.95
N THR A 105 2.87 16.65 -14.91
CA THR A 105 2.66 17.38 -16.16
C THR A 105 1.46 16.84 -16.95
N GLU A 106 1.32 15.51 -17.05
CA GLU A 106 0.13 14.88 -17.66
C GLU A 106 -1.14 15.32 -16.91
N PHE A 107 -1.13 15.29 -15.59
CA PHE A 107 -2.26 15.70 -14.74
C PHE A 107 -2.63 17.19 -14.89
N GLU A 108 -1.64 18.08 -14.90
CA GLU A 108 -1.85 19.53 -15.04
C GLU A 108 -2.39 19.93 -16.42
N SER A 109 -2.08 19.14 -17.45
CA SER A 109 -2.60 19.35 -18.80
C SER A 109 -4.10 19.05 -18.93
N MET A 110 -4.71 18.41 -17.92
CA MET A 110 -6.12 18.04 -17.91
C MET A 110 -7.01 19.18 -17.40
N SER A 111 -8.31 19.12 -17.74
CA SER A 111 -9.28 20.06 -17.19
C SER A 111 -9.44 19.90 -15.67
N GLY A 112 -9.89 20.96 -14.99
CA GLY A 112 -10.09 20.93 -13.53
C GLY A 112 -11.04 19.81 -13.07
N GLU A 113 -12.07 19.49 -13.86
CA GLU A 113 -13.00 18.39 -13.57
C GLU A 113 -12.30 17.02 -13.65
N GLN A 114 -11.46 16.81 -14.67
CA GLN A 114 -10.67 15.58 -14.83
C GLN A 114 -9.66 15.43 -13.70
N GLN A 115 -9.01 16.53 -13.30
CA GLN A 115 -8.07 16.54 -12.18
C GLN A 115 -8.76 16.13 -10.87
N ALA A 116 -9.93 16.70 -10.58
CA ALA A 116 -10.72 16.34 -9.40
C ALA A 116 -11.13 14.86 -9.42
N LYS A 117 -11.53 14.34 -10.59
CA LYS A 117 -11.90 12.92 -10.75
C LYS A 117 -10.72 11.98 -10.47
N ILE A 118 -9.54 12.25 -11.03
CA ILE A 118 -8.35 11.42 -10.80
C ILE A 118 -7.89 11.52 -9.35
N SER A 119 -7.90 12.72 -8.76
CA SER A 119 -7.61 12.91 -7.34
C SER A 119 -8.54 12.05 -6.46
N LYS A 120 -9.85 12.09 -6.74
CA LYS A 120 -10.83 11.27 -6.02
C LYS A 120 -10.59 9.77 -6.23
N GLN A 121 -10.18 9.33 -7.43
CA GLN A 121 -9.83 7.93 -7.69
C GLN A 121 -8.63 7.48 -6.84
N GLY A 122 -7.59 8.31 -6.69
CA GLY A 122 -6.45 8.02 -5.81
C GLY A 122 -6.88 7.81 -4.36
N LEU A 123 -7.75 8.69 -3.86
CA LEU A 123 -8.29 8.58 -2.51
C LEU A 123 -9.17 7.33 -2.33
N ILE A 124 -10.09 7.07 -3.27
CA ILE A 124 -10.95 5.87 -3.25
C ILE A 124 -10.09 4.62 -3.22
N PHE A 125 -9.08 4.52 -4.08
CA PHE A 125 -8.19 3.37 -4.12
C PHE A 125 -7.49 3.13 -2.77
N PHE A 126 -6.99 4.19 -2.13
CA PHE A 126 -6.36 4.08 -0.81
C PHE A 126 -7.37 3.61 0.26
N ILE A 127 -8.55 4.22 0.33
CA ILE A 127 -9.59 3.84 1.30
C ILE A 127 -10.07 2.41 1.06
N SER A 128 -10.32 2.01 -0.20
CA SER A 128 -10.71 0.66 -0.56
C SER A 128 -9.66 -0.37 -0.16
N SER A 129 -8.37 -0.03 -0.20
CA SER A 129 -7.29 -0.91 0.27
C SER A 129 -7.36 -1.15 1.77
N ILE A 130 -7.72 -0.13 2.56
CA ILE A 130 -7.96 -0.27 4.01
C ILE A 130 -9.17 -1.17 4.27
N VAL A 131 -10.28 -0.91 3.60
CA VAL A 131 -11.51 -1.70 3.76
C VAL A 131 -11.26 -3.17 3.40
N LEU A 132 -10.51 -3.42 2.33
CA LEU A 132 -10.20 -4.77 1.87
C LEU A 132 -9.36 -5.55 2.90
N VAL A 133 -8.32 -4.94 3.46
CA VAL A 133 -7.46 -5.63 4.44
C VAL A 133 -8.21 -5.89 5.76
N VAL A 134 -9.03 -4.93 6.21
CA VAL A 134 -9.83 -5.09 7.43
C VAL A 134 -10.89 -6.15 7.22
N GLY A 135 -11.59 -6.14 6.09
CA GLY A 135 -12.60 -7.14 5.75
C GLY A 135 -12.02 -8.55 5.67
N SER A 136 -10.91 -8.72 4.95
CA SER A 136 -10.23 -10.03 4.84
C SER A 136 -9.70 -10.54 6.18
N LEU A 137 -9.15 -9.66 7.03
CA LEU A 137 -8.74 -10.01 8.38
C LEU A 137 -9.93 -10.44 9.26
N MET A 138 -11.04 -9.70 9.24
CA MET A 138 -12.22 -10.02 10.04
C MET A 138 -12.80 -11.40 9.66
N VAL A 139 -12.92 -11.68 8.35
CA VAL A 139 -13.38 -12.99 7.87
C VAL A 139 -12.42 -14.10 8.30
N PHE A 140 -11.11 -13.87 8.18
CA PHE A 140 -10.10 -14.80 8.65
C PHE A 140 -10.25 -15.12 10.15
N LEU A 141 -10.42 -14.10 10.98
CA LEU A 141 -10.61 -14.26 12.42
C LEU A 141 -11.93 -14.97 12.77
N MET A 142 -13.02 -14.75 12.04
CA MET A 142 -14.30 -15.42 12.28
C MET A 142 -14.27 -16.92 11.95
N ILE A 143 -13.46 -17.33 10.98
CA ILE A 143 -13.38 -18.73 10.55
C ILE A 143 -12.38 -19.52 11.42
N ARG A 144 -11.33 -18.85 11.94
CA ARG A 144 -10.18 -19.49 12.60
C ARG A 144 -10.06 -19.20 14.10
N GLY A 145 -10.79 -18.23 14.63
CA GLY A 145 -10.86 -17.89 16.06
C GLY A 145 -11.95 -18.67 16.76
#